data_AF-A0A1S2LKC3-F1
#
_entry.id   AF-A0A1S2LKC3-F1
#
_cell.length_a   1.000
_cell.length_b   1.000
_cell.length_c   1.000
_cell.angle_alpha   90.00
_cell.angle_beta   90.00
_cell.angle_gamma   90.00
#
_symmetry.space_group_name_H-M   'P 1'
#
loop_
_entity.id
_entity.type
_entity.pdbx_description
1 polymer ?
#
loop_
_entity_poly.entity_id
_entity_poly.type
_entity_poly.pdbx_seq_one_letter_code
_entity_poly.pdbx_strand_id
1 'polypeptide(L)' 'MRVVKSISFNKADPYENKMISHFKQYPNFSNYVKRLIQKDMEGIATPFKQDMKTDENDNLMEMMI' A
#
# COMPACT_ATOMS: atom_id res chain seq x y z
N MET A 1 13.94 1.42 26.85
CA MET A 1 14.90 1.07 25.78
C MET A 1 14.11 0.85 24.48
N ARG A 2 14.57 1.34 23.32
CA ARG A 2 13.92 1.08 22.02
C ARG A 2 14.75 0.07 21.23
N VAL A 3 14.10 -0.90 20.61
CA VAL A 3 14.72 -1.85 19.67
C VAL A 3 14.34 -1.44 18.25
N VAL A 4 15.33 -1.35 17.37
CA VAL A 4 15.13 -1.04 15.95
C VAL A 4 15.35 -2.31 15.14
N LYS A 5 14.44 -2.59 14.19
CA LYS A 5 14.56 -3.66 13.20
C LYS A 5 14.48 -3.03 11.81
N SER A 6 15.53 -3.20 11.01
CA SER A 6 15.59 -2.75 9.62
C SER A 6 15.09 -3.84 8.66
N ILE A 7 14.50 -3.44 7.54
CA ILE A 7 14.04 -4.34 6.48
C ILE A 7 14.71 -3.88 5.17
N SER A 8 15.34 -4.82 4.46
CA SER A 8 15.91 -4.60 3.13
C SER A 8 14.87 -4.83 2.05
N PHE A 9 15.02 -4.14 0.91
CA PHE A 9 14.18 -4.38 -0.27
C PHE A 9 15.03 -4.77 -1.47
N ASN A 10 14.58 -5.76 -2.22
CA ASN A 10 15.12 -6.16 -3.50
C ASN A 10 14.48 -5.35 -4.64
N LYS A 11 15.25 -4.48 -5.29
CA LYS A 11 14.76 -3.66 -6.41
C LYS A 11 14.50 -4.46 -7.69
N ALA A 12 15.10 -5.66 -7.82
CA ALA A 12 14.85 -6.53 -8.96
C ALA A 12 13.50 -7.26 -8.84
N ASP A 13 12.94 -7.37 -7.63
CA ASP A 13 11.60 -7.91 -7.42
C ASP A 13 10.54 -6.82 -7.71
N PRO A 14 9.64 -7.01 -8.69
CA PRO A 14 8.60 -6.05 -9.02
C PRO A 14 7.63 -5.75 -7.87
N TYR A 15 7.35 -6.73 -7.01
CA TYR A 15 6.45 -6.57 -5.86
C TYR A 15 7.11 -5.71 -4.78
N GLU A 16 8.36 -6.00 -4.45
CA GLU A 16 9.11 -5.22 -3.46
C GLU A 16 9.35 -3.78 -3.95
N ASN A 17 9.63 -3.58 -5.24
CA ASN A 17 9.80 -2.26 -5.82
C ASN A 17 8.49 -1.43 -5.80
N LYS A 18 7.34 -2.07 -6.07
CA LYS A 18 6.02 -1.45 -5.89
C LYS A 18 5.78 -1.08 -4.43
N MET A 19 6.14 -1.97 -3.49
CA MET A 19 6.06 -1.71 -2.05
C MET A 19 6.85 -0.44 -1.68
N ILE A 20 8.13 -0.36 -2.05
CA ILE A 20 8.97 0.83 -1.79
C ILE A 20 8.30 2.10 -2.31
N SER A 21 7.81 2.06 -3.54
CA SER A 21 7.18 3.22 -4.20
C SER A 21 5.92 3.67 -3.47
N HIS A 22 5.06 2.72 -3.08
CA HIS A 22 3.86 2.99 -2.28
C HIS A 22 4.21 3.54 -0.89
N PHE A 23 5.28 3.06 -0.26
CA PHE A 23 5.64 3.49 1.09
C PHE A 23 6.30 4.87 1.17
N LYS A 24 6.92 5.35 0.10
CA LYS A 24 7.49 6.71 0.03
C LYS A 24 6.47 7.81 0.30
N GLN A 25 5.17 7.55 0.11
CA GLN A 25 4.11 8.51 0.40
C GLN A 25 3.83 8.66 1.91
N TYR A 26 4.33 7.75 2.75
CA TYR A 26 4.14 7.79 4.20
C TYR A 26 5.41 8.25 4.91
N PRO A 27 5.32 9.23 5.84
CA PRO A 27 6.50 9.77 6.52
C PRO A 27 7.19 8.77 7.47
N ASN A 28 6.50 7.70 7.91
CA ASN A 28 7.03 6.74 8.87
C ASN A 28 6.65 5.29 8.49
N PHE A 29 7.48 4.64 7.67
CA PHE A 29 7.31 3.26 7.25
C PHE A 29 7.09 2.28 8.42
N SER A 30 7.89 2.42 9.48
CA SER A 30 7.80 1.54 10.65
C SER A 30 6.44 1.60 11.37
N ASN A 31 5.72 2.74 11.30
CA ASN A 31 4.39 2.85 11.89
C ASN A 31 3.34 2.11 11.05
N TYR A 32 3.47 2.15 9.72
CA TYR A 32 2.58 1.41 8.83
C TYR A 32 2.74 -0.11 9.03
N VAL A 33 3.98 -0.61 9.02
CA VAL A 33 4.26 -2.04 9.24
C VAL A 33 3.77 -2.52 10.61
N LYS A 34 3.97 -1.74 11.67
CA LYS A 34 3.44 -2.05 13.01
C LYS A 34 1.93 -2.20 13.02
N ARG A 35 1.19 -1.35 12.29
CA ARG A 35 -0.27 -1.46 12.18
C ARG A 35 -0.70 -2.73 11.44
N LEU A 36 0.03 -3.13 10.40
CA LEU A 36 -0.25 -4.37 9.69
C LEU A 36 -0.02 -5.59 10.60
N ILE A 37 1.12 -5.64 11.29
CA ILE A 37 1.43 -6.70 12.26
C ILE A 37 0.39 -6.73 13.38
N GLN A 38 0.01 -5.57 13.92
CA GLN A 38 -1.01 -5.50 14.97
C GLN A 38 -2.35 -6.08 14.51
N LYS A 39 -2.82 -5.73 13.30
CA LYS A 39 -4.07 -6.27 12.73
C LYS A 39 -4.00 -7.79 12.53
N ASP A 40 -2.86 -8.28 12.06
CA ASP A 40 -2.59 -9.71 11.90
C ASP A 40 -2.63 -10.43 13.27
N MET A 41 -1.99 -9.87 14.29
CA MET A 41 -2.03 -10.38 15.67
C MET A 41 -3.44 -10.38 16.28
N GLU A 42 -4.26 -9.39 15.94
CA GLU A 42 -5.66 -9.29 16.40
C GLU A 42 -6.59 -10.26 15.65
N GLY A 43 -6.08 -11.02 14.66
CA GLY A 43 -6.87 -11.92 13.83
C GLY A 43 -7.84 -11.19 12.91
N ILE A 44 -7.69 -9.88 12.76
CA ILE A 44 -8.52 -9.07 11.86
C ILE A 44 -7.91 -9.22 10.46
N ALA A 45 -8.35 -10.26 9.75
CA ALA A 45 -8.17 -10.33 8.31
C ALA A 45 -8.88 -9.09 7.73
N THR A 46 -8.12 -8.04 7.41
CA THR A 46 -8.71 -6.90 6.71
C THR A 46 -9.25 -7.42 5.39
N PRO A 47 -10.56 -7.33 5.12
CA PRO A 47 -11.02 -7.57 3.77
C PRO A 47 -10.28 -6.56 2.89
N PHE A 48 -9.54 -7.05 1.89
CA PHE A 48 -8.99 -6.20 0.85
C PHE A 48 -10.17 -5.47 0.20
N LYS A 49 -10.47 -4.25 0.65
CA LYS A 49 -11.23 -3.31 -0.14
C LYS A 49 -10.29 -2.86 -1.26
N GLN A 50 -10.35 -3.56 -2.39
CA GLN A 50 -9.94 -2.95 -3.64
C GLN A 50 -10.87 -1.78 -3.86
N ASP A 51 -10.41 -0.58 -3.54
CA ASP A 51 -11.05 0.64 -4.03
C ASP A 51 -10.79 0.68 -5.54
N MET A 52 -11.60 -0.09 -6.28
CA MET A 52 -11.74 0.02 -7.72
C MET A 52 -12.44 1.37 -7.94
N LYS A 53 -11.66 2.43 -8.12
CA LYS A 53 -12.17 3.64 -8.74
C LYS A 53 -12.40 3.30 -10.21
N THR A 54 -13.66 3.06 -10.56
CA THR A 54 -14.11 3.08 -11.94
C THR A 54 -13.94 4.52 -12.43
N ASP A 55 -12.94 4.76 -13.29
CA ASP A 55 -12.86 5.99 -14.06
C ASP A 55 -13.99 5.98 -15.11
N GLU A 56 -15.21 6.34 -14.69
CA GLU A 56 -16.39 6.47 -15.58
C GLU A 56 -16.42 7.80 -16.35
N ASN A 57 -15.39 8.64 -16.21
CA ASN A 57 -15.42 10.00 -16.75
C ASN A 57 -14.74 10.18 -18.12
N ASP A 58 -14.06 9.16 -18.64
CA ASP A 58 -13.38 9.26 -19.95
C ASP A 58 -14.32 8.98 -21.14
N ASN A 59 -15.48 8.33 -20.91
CA ASN A 59 -16.39 7.94 -21.99
C ASN A 59 -17.49 9.00 -22.32
N LEU A 60 -17.66 10.03 -21.48
CA LEU A 60 -18.64 11.11 -21.72
C LEU A 60 -18.11 12.20 -22.66
N MET A 61 -16.79 12.37 -22.76
CA MET A 61 -16.16 13.36 -23.65
C MET A 61 -16.13 12.91 -25.12
N GLU A 62 -16.14 11.61 -25.41
CA GLU A 62 -16.12 11.08 -26.79
C GLU A 62 -17.48 11.16 -27.50
N MET A 63 -18.59 11.24 -26.77
CA MET A 63 -19.95 11.32 -27.36
C MET A 63 -20.45 12.76 -27.61
N MET A 64 -19.67 13.78 -27.26
CA MET A 64 -20.04 15.19 -27.44
C MET A 64 -19.18 15.93 -28.50
N ILE A 65 -18.44 15.20 -29.33
CA ILE A 65 -17.70 15.76 -30.49
C ILE A 65 -18.33 15.25 -31.78
#